data_AF-A0AAV1M4T5-F1
#
_entry.id   AF-A0AAV1M4T5-F1
#
_cell.length_a   1.000
_cell.length_b   1.000
_cell.length_c   1.000
_cell.angle_alpha   90.00
_cell.angle_beta   90.00
_cell.angle_gamma   90.00
#
_symmetry.space_group_name_H-M   'P 1'
#
loop_
_entity.id
_entity.type
_entity.pdbx_description
1 polymer ?
#
loop_
_entity_poly.entity_id
_entity_poly.type
_entity_poly.pdbx_seq_one_letter_code
_entity_poly.pdbx_strand_id
1 'polypeptide(L)' 'MVKDQYQLYVIDELAKKYGVEVLRLSPYHYELNPIELIWTDVKGHVARNNTTFKFEKVKALLSDDSNSDSTDSEESASD' A
#
# COMPACT_ATOMS: atom_id res chain seq x y z
N MET A 1 -28.24 10.05 -17.97
CA MET A 1 -26.83 9.62 -18.09
C MET A 1 -26.76 8.16 -17.71
N VAL A 2 -26.64 7.25 -18.69
CA VAL A 2 -26.45 5.80 -18.46
C VAL A 2 -25.34 5.36 -19.40
N LYS A 3 -24.10 5.62 -18.98
CA LYS A 3 -22.91 4.95 -19.52
C LYS A 3 -22.37 4.13 -18.35
N ASP A 4 -21.96 2.90 -18.63
CA ASP A 4 -21.17 2.01 -17.73
C ASP A 4 -21.87 0.74 -17.23
N GLN A 5 -23.06 0.41 -17.72
CA GLN A 5 -23.64 -0.92 -17.44
C GLN A 5 -22.91 -2.08 -18.15
N TYR A 6 -21.96 -1.82 -19.07
CA TYR A 6 -21.35 -2.84 -19.92
C TYR A 6 -19.90 -2.55 -20.35
N GLN A 7 -19.04 -2.08 -19.45
CA GLN A 7 -17.59 -2.15 -19.69
C GLN A 7 -17.04 -3.31 -18.89
N LEU A 8 -17.18 -4.52 -19.45
CA LEU A 8 -16.56 -5.72 -18.90
C LEU A 8 -15.04 -5.54 -19.01
N TYR A 9 -14.37 -5.21 -17.90
CA TYR A 9 -12.93 -5.00 -17.93
C TYR A 9 -12.23 -6.35 -18.07
N VAL A 10 -11.27 -6.44 -18.99
CA VAL A 10 -10.43 -7.65 -19.19
C VAL A 10 -9.77 -8.10 -17.88
N ILE A 11 -9.43 -7.16 -17.01
CA ILE A 11 -8.86 -7.42 -15.68
C ILE A 11 -9.86 -8.11 -14.76
N ASP A 12 -11.14 -7.75 -14.81
CA ASP A 12 -12.17 -8.32 -13.94
C ASP A 12 -12.44 -9.78 -14.34
N GLU A 13 -12.46 -10.09 -15.64
CA GLU A 13 -12.56 -11.47 -16.15
C GLU A 13 -11.34 -12.32 -15.77
N LEU A 14 -10.14 -11.73 -15.85
CA LEU A 14 -8.92 -12.40 -15.42
C LEU A 14 -8.94 -12.68 -13.91
N ALA A 15 -9.28 -11.70 -13.09
CA ALA A 15 -9.37 -11.85 -11.64
C ALA A 15 -10.40 -12.92 -11.26
N LYS A 16 -11.58 -12.90 -11.90
CA LYS A 16 -12.64 -13.90 -11.71
C LYS A 16 -12.18 -15.32 -12.04
N LYS A 17 -11.37 -15.50 -13.09
CA LYS A 17 -10.78 -16.82 -13.44
C LYS A 17 -9.93 -17.39 -12.29
N TYR A 18 -9.31 -16.53 -11.48
CA TYR A 18 -8.53 -16.93 -10.30
C TYR A 18 -9.33 -16.85 -8.98
N GLY A 19 -10.64 -16.61 -9.04
CA GLY A 19 -11.47 -16.45 -7.84
C GLY A 19 -11.17 -15.17 -7.05
N VAL A 20 -10.58 -14.17 -7.69
CA VAL A 20 -10.25 -12.87 -7.08
C VAL A 20 -11.36 -11.86 -7.39
N GLU A 21 -11.84 -11.19 -6.35
CA GLU A 21 -12.78 -10.06 -6.47
C GLU A 21 -12.01 -8.75 -6.60
N VAL A 22 -12.37 -7.93 -7.59
CA VAL A 22 -11.75 -6.62 -7.82
C VAL A 22 -12.52 -5.54 -7.06
N LEU A 23 -11.90 -4.97 -6.04
CA LEU A 23 -12.43 -3.79 -5.34
C LEU A 23 -11.99 -2.51 -6.05
N ARG A 24 -12.95 -1.68 -6.48
CA ARG A 24 -12.70 -0.38 -7.11
C ARG A 24 -12.89 0.73 -6.08
N LEU A 25 -11.81 1.46 -5.80
CA LEU A 25 -11.86 2.64 -4.92
C LEU A 25 -12.36 3.87 -5.69
N SER A 26 -13.00 4.79 -4.96
CA SER A 26 -13.41 6.07 -5.53
C SER A 26 -12.19 6.90 -5.95
N PRO A 27 -12.29 7.66 -7.07
CA PRO A 27 -11.20 8.53 -7.49
C PRO A 27 -10.84 9.55 -6.39
N TYR A 28 -9.55 9.85 -6.23
CA TYR A 28 -9.00 10.85 -5.30
C TYR A 28 -9.10 10.56 -3.80
N HIS A 29 -9.50 9.35 -3.41
CA HIS A 29 -9.56 8.91 -2.01
C HIS A 29 -8.43 7.93 -1.67
N TYR A 30 -7.18 8.43 -1.70
CA TYR A 30 -5.99 7.60 -1.47
C TYR A 30 -5.92 7.07 -0.02
N GLU A 31 -6.57 7.75 0.92
CA GLU A 31 -6.73 7.33 2.32
C GLU A 31 -7.48 5.99 2.46
N LEU A 32 -8.27 5.61 1.45
CA LEU A 32 -9.00 4.34 1.41
C LEU A 32 -8.18 3.21 0.78
N ASN A 33 -6.93 3.46 0.38
CA ASN A 33 -6.04 2.47 -0.21
C ASN A 33 -4.94 2.07 0.78
N PRO A 34 -5.06 0.92 1.47
CA PRO A 34 -4.08 0.50 2.48
C PRO A 34 -2.64 0.43 1.96
N ILE A 35 -2.44 0.19 0.65
CA ILE A 35 -1.10 0.16 0.06
C ILE A 35 -0.44 1.55 0.09
N GLU A 36 -1.20 2.63 -0.05
CA GLU A 36 -0.68 4.01 -0.02
C GLU A 36 -0.18 4.39 1.37
N LEU A 37 -0.84 3.86 2.41
CA LEU A 37 -0.41 4.03 3.80
C LEU A 37 0.96 3.37 4.02
N ILE A 38 1.09 2.09 3.64
CA ILE A 38 2.36 1.35 3.76
C ILE A 38 3.44 2.02 2.90
N TRP A 39 3.12 2.42 1.67
CA TRP A 39 4.08 3.09 0.79
C TRP A 39 4.55 4.42 1.37
N THR A 40 3.69 5.17 2.04
CA THR A 40 4.06 6.45 2.66
C THR A 40 5.12 6.25 3.74
N ASP A 41 4.96 5.22 4.57
CA ASP A 41 5.93 4.92 5.62
C ASP A 41 7.27 4.44 5.04
N VAL A 42 7.24 3.46 4.13
CA VAL A 42 8.44 2.94 3.45
C VAL A 42 9.20 4.06 2.71
N LYS A 43 8.48 4.93 1.98
CA LYS A 43 9.11 6.10 1.33
C LYS A 43 9.75 7.03 2.36
N GLY A 44 9.09 7.25 3.50
CA GLY A 44 9.63 8.03 4.60
C GLY A 44 10.93 7.44 5.16
N HIS A 45 10.96 6.13 5.41
CA HIS A 45 12.16 5.42 5.85
C HIS A 45 13.31 5.57 4.84
N VAL A 46 13.05 5.24 3.57
CA VAL A 46 14.06 5.33 2.52
C VAL A 46 14.56 6.77 2.36
N ALA A 47 13.69 7.77 2.39
CA ALA A 47 14.09 9.17 2.27
C ALA A 47 15.01 9.62 3.42
N ARG A 48 14.76 9.18 4.66
CA ARG A 48 15.60 9.50 5.83
C ARG A 48 16.96 8.80 5.79
N ASN A 49 17.02 7.59 5.26
CA ASN A 49 18.20 6.72 5.36
C ASN A 49 19.02 6.62 4.06
N ASN A 50 18.50 7.10 2.93
CA ASN A 50 19.20 7.14 1.64
C ASN A 50 20.11 8.37 1.53
N THR A 51 21.21 8.37 2.30
CA THR A 51 22.20 9.45 2.30
C THR A 51 23.09 9.50 1.06
N THR A 52 23.10 8.43 0.27
CA THR A 52 24.01 8.29 -0.90
C THR A 52 23.31 8.51 -2.24
N PHE A 53 21.98 8.56 -2.25
CA PHE A 53 21.15 8.65 -3.47
C PHE A 53 21.45 7.57 -4.52
N LYS A 54 22.02 6.44 -4.09
CA LYS A 54 22.34 5.30 -4.96
C LYS A 54 21.26 4.23 -4.89
N PHE A 55 20.98 3.62 -6.03
CA PHE A 55 19.98 2.56 -6.14
C PHE A 55 20.27 1.35 -5.23
N GLU A 56 21.55 0.98 -5.10
CA GLU A 56 21.97 -0.13 -4.24
C GLU A 56 21.57 0.09 -2.78
N LYS A 57 21.69 1.33 -2.29
CA LYS A 57 21.30 1.68 -0.93
C LYS A 57 19.78 1.64 -0.75
N VAL A 58 19.02 2.10 -1.74
CA VAL A 58 17.55 1.98 -1.74
C VAL A 58 17.13 0.51 -1.66
N LYS A 59 17.75 -0.36 -2.46
CA LYS A 59 17.43 -1.80 -2.45
C LYS A 59 17.73 -2.47 -1.10
N ALA A 60 18.82 -2.08 -0.45
CA ALA A 60 19.15 -2.55 0.90
C ALA A 60 18.11 -2.09 1.93
N LEU A 61 17.77 -0.80 1.94
CA LEU A 61 16.79 -0.24 2.88
C LEU A 61 15.40 -0.87 2.74
N LEU A 62 14.95 -1.12 1.51
CA LEU A 62 13.68 -1.83 1.25
C LEU A 62 13.69 -3.29 1.74
N SER A 63 14.87 -3.90 1.88
CA SER A 63 15.00 -5.28 2.39
C SER A 63 15.12 -5.33 3.91
N ASP A 64 15.61 -4.26 4.53
CA ASP A 64 15.83 -4.16 5.98
C ASP A 64 14.52 -3.88 6.76
N ASP A 65 13.51 -3.26 6.12
CA ASP A 65 12.21 -2.92 6.72
C ASP A 65 11.36 -4.13 7.17
N SER A 66 11.80 -5.37 6.95
CA SER A 66 11.11 -6.58 7.45
C SER A 66 11.30 -6.85 8.95
N ASN A 67 11.98 -5.97 9.71
CA ASN A 67 12.39 -6.27 11.09
C ASN A 67 12.15 -5.16 12.14
N SER A 68 11.44 -4.07 11.82
CA SER A 68 11.00 -3.10 12.85
C SER A 68 9.51 -3.28 13.12
N ASP A 69 9.22 -4.29 13.92
CA ASP A 69 7.96 -4.46 14.64
C ASP A 69 7.73 -3.22 15.51
N SER A 70 6.78 -2.36 15.14
CA SER A 70 6.29 -1.30 16.02
C SER A 70 5.15 -1.87 16.84
N THR A 71 5.51 -2.36 18.02
CA THR A 71 4.64 -2.57 19.17
C THR A 71 3.87 -1.27 19.46
N ASP A 72 2.60 -1.20 19.10
CA ASP A 72 1.69 -0.24 19.72
C ASP A 72 1.36 -0.75 21.11
N SER A 73 2.05 -0.18 22.10
CA SER A 73 1.79 -0.36 23.52
C SER A 73 0.36 0.10 23.85
N GLU A 74 -0.47 -0.84 24.31
CA GLU A 74 -1.75 -0.58 24.97
C GLU A 74 -1.53 0.33 26.18
N GLU A 75 -1.91 1.61 26.06
CA GLU A 75 -2.03 2.48 27.23
C GLU A 75 -3.32 2.10 27.99
N SER A 76 -3.12 1.27 29.02
CA SER A 76 -4.11 0.96 30.02
C SER A 76 -4.35 2.20 30.89
N ALA A 77 -5.46 2.90 30.67
CA ALA A 77 -5.97 3.85 31.65
C ALA A 77 -6.83 3.10 32.67
N SER A 78 -6.22 2.79 33.81
CA SER A 78 -6.91 2.46 35.06
C SER A 78 -7.34 3.74 35.77
N ASP A 79 -8.65 4.02 35.81
CA ASP A 79 -9.48 4.25 37.01
C ASP A 79 -10.93 4.60 36.58
#